data_AF-A0A372RI57-F1
#
_entry.id   AF-A0A372RI57-F1
#
_cell.length_a   1.000
_cell.length_b   1.000
_cell.length_c   1.000
_cell.angle_alpha   90.00
_cell.angle_beta   90.00
_cell.angle_gamma   90.00
#
_symmetry.space_group_name_H-M   'P 1'
#
loop_
_entity.id
_entity.type
_entity.pdbx_description
1 polymer ?
#
loop_
_entity_poly.entity_id
_entity_poly.type
_entity_poly.pdbx_seq_one_letter_code
_entity_poly.pdbx_strand_id
1 'polypeptide(L)'
;MRKLNNLRVDTGKKLIYAQGGSLFGEVDSEAGLATVGATIVTADGEVRELSANKNEDLFWAIIGCGINFGVVYEFIFKAHEQKEIVVGFLSFPGEKLDSAVEATNTWLKNRGTDENITFIINRLPPENKFFEKKNFQIIYECGEPIFEKVERMPYPKLNMLLDESSNYGIRKAVHSAQIDHFNISSVREVYDSFVNYTNENPEATYSFIAIGLIDGKKIASIPSDSTAFHPHGDKSL
;
A
#
# COMPACT_ATOMS: atom_id res chain seq x y z
N MET A 1 14.60 18.70 17.73
CA MET A 1 14.66 17.30 18.19
C MET A 1 15.11 16.45 17.01
N ARG A 2 16.39 16.01 16.96
CA ARG A 2 16.84 15.04 15.94
C ARG A 2 16.20 13.70 16.29
N LYS A 3 15.48 13.11 15.34
CA LYS A 3 14.62 11.94 15.54
C LYS A 3 15.45 10.65 15.66
N LEU A 4 14.82 9.58 16.16
CA LEU A 4 15.36 8.22 16.28
C LEU A 4 15.50 7.57 14.88
N ASN A 5 16.43 8.08 14.07
CA ASN A 5 16.64 7.69 12.67
C ASN A 5 17.87 6.79 12.49
N ASN A 6 18.22 5.97 13.49
CA ASN A 6 19.39 5.11 13.38
C ASN A 6 19.09 3.87 12.54
N LEU A 7 19.32 3.98 11.23
CA LEU A 7 19.26 2.89 10.28
C LEU A 7 20.58 2.12 10.28
N ARG A 8 20.53 0.78 10.39
CA ARG A 8 21.70 -0.10 10.24
C ARG A 8 21.40 -1.22 9.26
N VAL A 9 22.31 -1.47 8.33
CA VAL A 9 22.19 -2.54 7.33
C VAL A 9 23.27 -3.60 7.56
N ASP A 10 22.87 -4.85 7.75
CA ASP A 10 23.76 -6.02 7.78
C ASP A 10 23.58 -6.75 6.44
N THR A 11 24.42 -6.40 5.46
CA THR A 11 24.39 -6.98 4.10
C THR A 11 24.74 -8.47 4.09
N GLY A 12 25.53 -8.94 5.07
CA GLY A 12 25.89 -10.35 5.21
C GLY A 12 24.72 -11.22 5.67
N LYS A 13 23.90 -10.72 6.61
CA LYS A 13 22.68 -11.39 7.07
C LYS A 13 21.43 -11.03 6.27
N LYS A 14 21.51 -10.01 5.40
CA LYS A 14 20.36 -9.39 4.73
C LYS A 14 19.31 -8.91 5.75
N LEU A 15 19.75 -8.11 6.72
CA LEU A 15 18.88 -7.53 7.75
C LEU A 15 19.02 -6.01 7.80
N ILE A 16 17.90 -5.32 8.05
CA ILE A 16 17.86 -3.88 8.31
C ILE A 16 17.31 -3.67 9.71
N TYR A 17 17.95 -2.81 10.49
CA TYR A 17 17.48 -2.35 11.78
C TYR A 17 17.06 -0.89 11.62
N ALA A 18 15.78 -0.59 11.80
CA ALA A 18 15.20 0.73 11.59
C ALA A 18 14.51 1.23 12.87
N GLN A 19 14.79 2.46 13.27
CA GLN A 19 14.28 3.05 14.50
C GLN A 19 13.11 4.03 14.26
N GLY A 20 12.38 4.37 15.33
CA GLY A 20 11.16 5.16 15.28
C GLY A 20 11.36 6.59 14.74
N GLY A 21 11.15 6.79 13.45
CA GLY A 21 11.39 8.07 12.77
C GLY A 21 12.12 7.94 11.45
N SER A 22 12.64 6.74 11.14
CA SER A 22 13.08 6.38 9.80
C SER A 22 11.93 6.54 8.78
N LEU A 23 12.25 7.12 7.62
CA LEU A 23 11.32 7.32 6.50
C LEU A 23 11.25 6.08 5.61
N PHE A 24 10.18 5.94 4.81
CA PHE A 24 10.06 4.86 3.81
C PHE A 24 11.29 4.82 2.90
N GLY A 25 11.68 5.94 2.29
CA GLY A 25 12.89 6.02 1.44
C GLY A 25 14.22 5.70 2.13
N GLU A 26 14.29 5.63 3.47
CA GLU A 26 15.49 5.17 4.20
C GLU A 26 15.51 3.65 4.40
N VAL A 27 14.35 2.97 4.46
CA VAL A 27 14.25 1.51 4.61
C VAL A 27 14.11 0.82 3.24
N ASP A 28 13.34 1.43 2.35
CA ASP A 28 13.04 0.96 1.00
C ASP A 28 14.20 1.13 0.00
N SER A 29 15.36 1.65 0.38
CA SER A 29 16.57 1.51 -0.44
C SER A 29 17.13 0.09 -0.43
N GLU A 30 16.72 -0.75 0.54
CA GLU A 30 17.35 -2.05 0.84
C GLU A 30 16.34 -3.19 1.09
N ALA A 31 15.08 -2.93 1.49
CA ALA A 31 14.07 -3.98 1.74
C ALA A 31 12.60 -3.52 1.69
N GLY A 32 11.68 -4.48 1.63
CA GLY A 32 10.25 -4.27 1.89
C GLY A 32 9.81 -4.68 3.32
N LEU A 33 8.54 -4.42 3.63
CA LEU A 33 7.97 -4.26 4.99
C LEU A 33 7.78 -5.51 5.87
N ALA A 34 8.40 -6.65 5.56
CA ALA A 34 8.26 -7.86 6.38
C ALA A 34 9.23 -7.87 7.56
N THR A 35 8.74 -7.56 8.76
CA THR A 35 9.54 -7.65 10.00
C THR A 35 9.84 -9.10 10.38
N VAL A 36 11.07 -9.34 10.86
CA VAL A 36 11.56 -10.61 11.41
C VAL A 36 11.99 -10.49 12.88
N GLY A 37 11.92 -9.28 13.45
CA GLY A 37 12.17 -9.01 14.86
C GLY A 37 11.91 -7.56 15.23
N ALA A 38 11.93 -7.24 16.52
CA ALA A 38 11.78 -5.87 17.00
C ALA A 38 12.36 -5.71 18.40
N THR A 39 12.50 -4.48 18.87
CA THR A 39 12.77 -4.17 20.28
C THR A 39 11.72 -3.21 20.81
N ILE A 40 11.04 -3.62 21.88
CA ILE A 40 9.89 -2.93 22.46
C ILE A 40 10.20 -2.49 23.90
N VAL A 41 9.68 -1.32 24.28
CA VAL A 41 9.50 -0.93 25.69
C VAL A 41 8.04 -1.16 26.06
N THR A 42 7.80 -2.05 27.00
CA THR A 42 6.47 -2.46 27.47
C THR A 42 5.98 -1.59 28.63
N ALA A 43 4.72 -1.77 29.06
CA ALA A 43 4.08 -0.94 30.09
C ALA A 43 4.71 -1.04 31.50
N ASP A 44 5.48 -2.10 31.77
CA ASP A 44 6.29 -2.28 32.98
C ASP A 44 7.64 -1.50 32.93
N GLY A 45 7.96 -0.87 31.80
CA GLY A 45 9.22 -0.14 31.57
C GLY A 45 10.39 -1.01 31.11
N GLU A 46 10.19 -2.32 30.99
CA GLU A 46 11.23 -3.26 30.56
C GLU A 46 11.48 -3.23 29.05
N VAL A 47 12.72 -3.53 28.66
CA VAL A 47 13.15 -3.63 27.26
C VAL A 47 13.13 -5.09 26.83
N ARG A 48 12.35 -5.42 25.79
CA ARG A 48 12.22 -6.80 25.28
C ARG A 48 12.58 -6.87 23.79
N GLU A 49 13.49 -7.79 23.45
CA GLU A 49 13.75 -8.19 22.06
C GLU A 49 12.73 -9.25 21.62
N LEU A 50 12.14 -9.06 20.44
CA LEU A 50 11.07 -9.86 19.86
C LEU A 50 11.56 -10.55 18.59
N SER A 51 11.24 -11.83 18.42
CA SER A 51 11.48 -12.61 17.21
C SER A 51 10.60 -13.87 17.20
N ALA A 52 10.64 -14.63 16.10
CA ALA A 52 9.98 -15.94 15.99
C ALA A 52 10.56 -17.04 16.93
N ASN A 53 11.46 -16.69 17.84
CA ASN A 53 12.03 -17.57 18.86
C ASN A 53 12.39 -16.85 20.18
N LYS A 54 11.83 -15.66 20.42
CA LYS A 54 12.07 -14.85 21.63
C LYS A 54 10.89 -13.90 21.86
N ASN A 55 10.25 -14.00 23.03
CA ASN A 55 8.99 -13.28 23.33
C ASN A 55 7.98 -13.44 22.18
N GLU A 56 7.75 -14.70 21.77
CA GLU A 56 7.03 -15.07 20.54
C GLU A 56 5.58 -14.58 20.53
N ASP A 57 4.94 -14.51 21.69
CA ASP A 57 3.61 -13.97 21.93
C ASP A 57 3.53 -12.46 21.66
N LEU A 58 4.49 -11.68 22.17
CA LEU A 58 4.62 -10.26 21.88
C LEU A 58 5.03 -10.01 20.42
N PHE A 59 5.91 -10.86 19.85
CA PHE A 59 6.30 -10.78 18.44
C PHE A 59 5.10 -11.01 17.52
N TRP A 60 4.29 -12.04 17.79
CA TRP A 60 3.03 -12.30 17.10
C TRP A 60 2.07 -11.10 17.18
N ALA A 61 1.92 -10.54 18.38
CA ALA A 61 0.98 -9.45 18.64
C ALA A 61 1.33 -8.14 17.90
N ILE A 62 2.61 -7.76 17.82
CA ILE A 62 3.01 -6.54 17.10
C ILE A 62 2.82 -6.66 15.58
N ILE A 63 2.73 -7.89 15.02
CA ILE A 63 2.42 -8.12 13.61
C ILE A 63 0.89 -8.21 13.43
N GLY A 64 0.20 -7.12 13.76
CA GLY A 64 -1.23 -6.94 13.43
C GLY A 64 -2.05 -6.13 14.44
N CYS A 65 -1.77 -6.22 15.74
CA CYS A 65 -2.58 -5.51 16.76
C CYS A 65 -2.23 -4.03 16.94
N GLY A 66 -1.41 -3.43 16.08
CA GLY A 66 -1.06 -2.01 16.16
C GLY A 66 -0.38 -1.60 17.47
N ILE A 67 -0.83 -0.49 18.06
CA ILE A 67 -0.12 0.23 19.14
C ILE A 67 -0.37 -0.29 20.58
N ASN A 68 -0.94 -1.48 20.74
CA ASN A 68 -1.53 -1.91 22.02
C ASN A 68 -0.55 -2.47 23.07
N PHE A 69 0.65 -2.89 22.67
CA PHE A 69 1.54 -3.71 23.52
C PHE A 69 2.78 -2.99 24.08
N GLY A 70 2.99 -1.73 23.70
CA GLY A 70 4.14 -0.93 24.11
C GLY A 70 4.67 -0.05 22.99
N VAL A 71 5.84 0.55 23.23
CA VAL A 71 6.54 1.39 22.25
C VAL A 71 7.63 0.57 21.58
N VAL A 72 7.38 0.12 20.35
CA VAL A 72 8.44 -0.45 19.50
C VAL A 72 9.35 0.70 19.07
N TYR A 73 10.63 0.62 19.40
CA TYR A 73 11.62 1.67 19.07
C TYR A 73 12.63 1.23 18.01
N GLU A 74 12.75 -0.07 17.74
CA GLU A 74 13.51 -0.63 16.64
C GLU A 74 12.76 -1.81 16.02
N PHE A 75 12.66 -1.85 14.69
CA PHE A 75 12.20 -3.02 13.93
C PHE A 75 13.39 -3.63 13.17
N ILE A 76 13.35 -4.95 12.98
CA ILE A 76 14.34 -5.71 12.21
C ILE A 76 13.62 -6.29 10.98
N PHE A 77 13.98 -5.81 9.79
CA PHE A 77 13.41 -6.26 8.51
C PHE A 77 14.35 -7.20 7.78
N LYS A 78 13.80 -8.12 6.97
CA LYS A 78 14.59 -8.96 6.07
C LYS A 78 14.77 -8.25 4.72
N ALA A 79 16.01 -8.15 4.25
CA ALA A 79 16.33 -7.50 2.98
C ALA A 79 16.04 -8.39 1.77
N HIS A 80 15.51 -7.75 0.73
CA HIS A 80 15.05 -8.36 -0.51
C HIS A 80 15.63 -7.59 -1.70
N GLU A 81 16.11 -8.32 -2.71
CA GLU A 81 16.65 -7.71 -3.92
C GLU A 81 15.56 -6.91 -4.65
N GLN A 82 15.89 -5.67 -4.97
CA GLN A 82 14.97 -4.75 -5.61
C GLN A 82 15.20 -4.69 -7.11
N LYS A 83 14.11 -4.53 -7.86
CA LYS A 83 14.11 -4.48 -9.32
C LYS A 83 13.59 -3.13 -9.79
N GLU A 84 13.92 -2.77 -11.02
CA GLU A 84 13.16 -1.74 -11.71
C GLU A 84 11.73 -2.21 -11.94
N ILE A 85 10.78 -1.33 -11.70
CA ILE A 85 9.35 -1.57 -11.87
C ILE A 85 8.79 -0.58 -12.88
N VAL A 86 7.77 -0.99 -13.63
CA VAL A 86 6.98 -0.09 -14.49
C VAL A 86 5.78 0.37 -13.68
N VAL A 87 5.67 1.68 -13.45
CA VAL A 87 4.59 2.28 -12.65
C VAL A 87 3.83 3.23 -13.55
N GLY A 88 2.50 3.11 -13.56
CA GLY A 88 1.62 3.91 -14.41
C GLY A 88 0.46 4.54 -13.64
N PHE A 89 0.17 5.79 -13.96
CA PHE A 89 -1.11 6.43 -13.68
C PHE A 89 -1.91 6.52 -14.97
N LEU A 90 -3.15 6.07 -14.93
CA LEU A 90 -4.15 6.26 -15.99
C LEU A 90 -5.38 6.90 -15.35
N SER A 91 -5.89 7.97 -15.94
CA SER A 91 -7.13 8.61 -15.52
C SER A 91 -8.11 8.70 -16.68
N PHE A 92 -9.36 8.37 -16.39
CA PHE A 92 -10.48 8.40 -17.33
C PHE A 92 -11.57 9.33 -16.77
N PRO A 93 -12.40 9.94 -17.63
CA PRO A 93 -13.51 10.76 -17.15
C PRO A 93 -14.59 9.86 -16.54
N GLY A 94 -15.41 10.38 -15.62
CA GLY A 94 -16.32 9.58 -14.77
C GLY A 94 -17.38 8.77 -15.54
N GLU A 95 -17.70 9.20 -16.75
CA GLU A 95 -18.57 8.51 -17.71
C GLU A 95 -18.02 7.13 -18.12
N LYS A 96 -16.70 6.91 -17.96
CA LYS A 96 -16.01 5.66 -18.29
C LYS A 96 -15.90 4.67 -17.13
N LEU A 97 -16.50 4.95 -15.97
CA LEU A 97 -16.36 4.12 -14.76
C LEU A 97 -16.66 2.64 -15.01
N ASP A 98 -17.80 2.28 -15.62
CA ASP A 98 -18.18 0.88 -15.83
C ASP A 98 -17.19 0.16 -16.75
N SER A 99 -16.81 0.80 -17.88
CA SER A 99 -15.80 0.25 -18.80
C SER A 99 -14.44 0.06 -18.11
N ALA A 100 -14.03 1.01 -17.26
CA ALA A 100 -12.82 0.90 -16.47
C ALA A 100 -12.88 -0.27 -15.48
N VAL A 101 -14.05 -0.52 -14.86
CA VAL A 101 -14.29 -1.67 -13.97
C VAL A 101 -14.30 -2.99 -14.74
N GLU A 102 -14.88 -3.04 -15.95
CA GLU A 102 -14.89 -4.22 -16.82
C GLU A 102 -13.48 -4.61 -17.31
N ALA A 103 -12.71 -3.63 -17.80
CA ALA A 103 -11.33 -3.86 -18.22
C ALA A 103 -10.45 -4.26 -17.02
N THR A 104 -10.62 -3.63 -15.87
CA THR A 104 -9.92 -4.01 -14.62
C THR A 104 -10.28 -5.44 -14.18
N ASN A 105 -11.54 -5.84 -14.27
CA ASN A 105 -11.98 -7.21 -14.00
C ASN A 105 -11.44 -8.24 -15.01
N THR A 106 -11.25 -7.83 -16.26
CA THR A 106 -10.67 -8.70 -17.29
C THR A 106 -9.15 -8.81 -17.14
N TRP A 107 -8.48 -7.73 -16.71
CA TRP A 107 -7.09 -7.79 -16.26
C TRP A 107 -6.92 -8.68 -15.02
N LEU A 108 -7.76 -8.52 -13.98
CA LEU A 108 -7.70 -9.33 -12.75
C LEU A 108 -7.73 -10.84 -12.99
N LYS A 109 -8.46 -11.30 -14.02
CA LYS A 109 -8.53 -12.72 -14.43
C LYS A 109 -7.26 -13.23 -15.12
N ASN A 110 -6.46 -12.34 -15.71
CA ASN A 110 -5.33 -12.66 -16.59
C ASN A 110 -3.97 -12.15 -16.07
N ARG A 111 -3.94 -11.39 -14.96
CA ARG A 111 -2.76 -10.67 -14.46
C ARG A 111 -1.59 -11.59 -14.08
N GLY A 112 -0.38 -11.03 -14.19
CA GLY A 112 0.83 -11.61 -13.60
C GLY A 112 0.82 -11.53 -12.06
N THR A 113 1.68 -12.30 -11.40
CA THR A 113 1.87 -12.26 -9.93
C THR A 113 2.67 -11.04 -9.46
N ASP A 114 3.26 -10.29 -10.38
CA ASP A 114 4.00 -9.05 -10.17
C ASP A 114 3.23 -7.79 -10.63
N GLU A 115 1.98 -7.95 -11.06
CA GLU A 115 1.12 -6.85 -11.52
C GLU A 115 0.07 -6.48 -10.48
N ASN A 116 -0.03 -5.19 -10.15
CA ASN A 116 -0.99 -4.66 -9.18
C ASN A 116 -1.59 -3.35 -9.71
N ILE A 117 -2.88 -3.10 -9.42
CA ILE A 117 -3.56 -1.84 -9.73
C ILE A 117 -4.14 -1.27 -8.43
N THR A 118 -4.06 0.05 -8.25
CA THR A 118 -4.89 0.77 -7.28
C THR A 118 -5.91 1.56 -8.07
N PHE A 119 -7.18 1.19 -7.96
CA PHE A 119 -8.27 1.90 -8.65
C PHE A 119 -8.69 3.10 -7.80
N ILE A 120 -8.55 4.32 -8.34
CA ILE A 120 -8.75 5.57 -7.58
C ILE A 120 -9.96 6.32 -8.14
N ILE A 121 -10.88 6.69 -7.24
CA ILE A 121 -11.96 7.63 -7.51
C ILE A 121 -11.62 8.95 -6.80
N ASN A 122 -11.55 10.06 -7.53
CA ASN A 122 -11.28 11.39 -6.98
C ASN A 122 -12.01 12.48 -7.78
N ARG A 123 -11.97 13.73 -7.32
CA ARG A 123 -12.56 14.90 -8.00
C ARG A 123 -11.51 15.88 -8.55
N LEU A 124 -10.22 15.54 -8.49
CA LEU A 124 -9.13 16.43 -8.89
C LEU A 124 -8.93 16.38 -10.42
N PRO A 125 -8.71 17.54 -11.07
CA PRO A 125 -8.36 17.55 -12.49
C PRO A 125 -6.98 16.91 -12.70
N PRO A 126 -6.79 16.05 -13.71
CA PRO A 126 -5.49 15.46 -13.99
C PRO A 126 -4.45 16.46 -14.51
N GLU A 127 -3.19 16.35 -14.07
CA GLU A 127 -2.07 17.16 -14.59
C GLU A 127 -1.15 16.34 -15.53
N ASN A 128 -1.17 16.68 -16.82
CA ASN A 128 -0.62 15.93 -17.97
C ASN A 128 0.86 15.43 -17.91
N LYS A 129 1.17 14.18 -18.36
CA LYS A 129 1.90 13.83 -19.62
C LYS A 129 2.40 12.35 -19.75
N PHE A 130 2.26 11.85 -21.00
CA PHE A 130 2.17 10.46 -21.53
C PHE A 130 3.47 9.60 -21.68
N PHE A 131 3.27 8.38 -22.26
CA PHE A 131 4.11 7.17 -22.41
C PHE A 131 3.88 6.20 -21.23
N GLU A 132 3.84 4.86 -21.36
CA GLU A 132 3.91 3.90 -22.49
C GLU A 132 2.89 2.74 -22.27
N LYS A 133 2.74 1.78 -23.22
CA LYS A 133 1.50 1.00 -23.41
C LYS A 133 1.55 -0.53 -23.23
N LYS A 134 2.71 -1.18 -23.08
CA LYS A 134 2.80 -2.64 -23.36
C LYS A 134 2.04 -3.61 -22.44
N ASN A 135 2.01 -3.40 -21.11
CA ASN A 135 1.47 -4.42 -20.17
C ASN A 135 0.01 -4.21 -19.78
N PHE A 136 -0.54 -3.00 -19.95
CA PHE A 136 -1.90 -2.64 -19.51
C PHE A 136 -2.86 -2.38 -20.68
N GLN A 137 -2.58 -2.96 -21.85
CA GLN A 137 -3.28 -2.67 -23.11
C GLN A 137 -4.81 -2.76 -23.00
N ILE A 138 -5.33 -3.70 -22.21
CA ILE A 138 -6.78 -3.88 -21.98
C ILE A 138 -7.43 -2.70 -21.24
N ILE A 139 -6.69 -2.00 -20.38
CA ILE A 139 -7.20 -0.80 -19.69
C ILE A 139 -7.40 0.36 -20.68
N TYR A 140 -6.66 0.40 -21.78
CA TYR A 140 -6.86 1.37 -22.85
C TYR A 140 -8.08 1.06 -23.75
N GLU A 141 -8.68 -0.13 -23.64
CA GLU A 141 -9.92 -0.46 -24.38
C GLU A 141 -11.14 0.31 -23.82
N CYS A 142 -11.03 0.86 -22.60
CA CYS A 142 -12.03 1.78 -22.02
C CYS A 142 -12.18 3.07 -22.83
N GLY A 143 -11.16 3.46 -23.59
CA GLY A 143 -11.07 4.71 -24.34
C GLY A 143 -9.71 5.38 -24.17
N GLU A 144 -9.53 6.57 -24.74
CA GLU A 144 -8.32 7.36 -24.50
C GLU A 144 -8.35 7.95 -23.08
N PRO A 145 -7.27 7.79 -22.28
CA PRO A 145 -7.19 8.39 -20.95
C PRO A 145 -7.03 9.91 -21.06
N ILE A 146 -7.67 10.64 -20.15
CA ILE A 146 -7.49 12.10 -19.99
C ILE A 146 -6.15 12.44 -19.32
N PHE A 147 -5.49 11.47 -18.69
CA PHE A 147 -4.10 11.55 -18.26
C PHE A 147 -3.47 10.16 -18.22
N GLU A 148 -2.24 10.10 -18.73
CA GLU A 148 -1.34 8.96 -18.67
C GLU A 148 0.00 9.48 -18.16
N LYS A 149 0.64 8.74 -17.25
CA LYS A 149 2.07 8.87 -16.91
C LYS A 149 2.59 7.49 -16.51
N VAL A 150 3.37 6.85 -17.37
CA VAL A 150 4.03 5.57 -17.08
C VAL A 150 5.54 5.74 -17.18
N GLU A 151 6.26 5.31 -16.14
CA GLU A 151 7.71 5.41 -16.06
C GLU A 151 8.28 4.08 -15.55
N ARG A 152 9.40 3.64 -16.12
CA ARG A 152 10.24 2.61 -15.51
C ARG A 152 11.13 3.28 -14.48
N MET A 153 11.02 2.87 -13.22
CA MET A 153 11.78 3.46 -12.13
C MET A 153 12.30 2.40 -11.14
N PRO A 154 13.38 2.69 -10.40
CA PRO A 154 13.77 1.89 -9.24
C PRO A 154 12.65 1.85 -8.19
N TYR A 155 12.46 0.71 -7.54
CA TYR A 155 11.47 0.53 -6.46
C TYR A 155 11.55 1.59 -5.32
N PRO A 156 12.74 2.07 -4.87
CA PRO A 156 12.80 3.15 -3.87
C PRO A 156 12.13 4.45 -4.36
N LYS A 157 12.28 4.78 -5.65
CA LYS A 157 11.68 5.98 -6.24
C LYS A 157 10.14 5.89 -6.26
N LEU A 158 9.58 4.70 -6.49
CA LEU A 158 8.14 4.45 -6.40
C LEU A 158 7.61 4.75 -4.99
N ASN A 159 8.24 4.19 -3.95
CA ASN A 159 7.72 4.34 -2.59
C ASN A 159 7.80 5.79 -2.08
N MET A 160 8.79 6.55 -2.55
CA MET A 160 8.90 7.99 -2.27
C MET A 160 7.85 8.87 -2.98
N LEU A 161 7.12 8.38 -3.99
CA LEU A 161 6.09 9.18 -4.68
C LEU A 161 4.96 9.66 -3.73
N LEU A 162 4.70 8.91 -2.64
CA LEU A 162 3.68 9.28 -1.66
C LEU A 162 4.18 10.28 -0.61
N ASP A 163 5.50 10.44 -0.43
CA ASP A 163 6.08 11.40 0.51
C ASP A 163 5.78 12.84 0.09
N GLU A 164 5.80 13.13 -1.22
CA GLU A 164 5.44 14.45 -1.78
C GLU A 164 3.99 14.88 -1.40
N SER A 165 3.10 13.91 -1.19
CA SER A 165 1.70 14.15 -0.77
C SER A 165 1.54 14.28 0.76
N SER A 166 2.59 14.01 1.54
CA SER A 166 2.54 13.77 2.99
C SER A 166 3.13 14.92 3.82
N ASN A 167 2.76 16.15 3.46
CA ASN A 167 3.26 17.38 4.09
C ASN A 167 2.82 17.53 5.56
N TYR A 168 3.74 18.01 6.40
CA TYR A 168 3.49 18.29 7.81
C TYR A 168 2.39 19.35 8.01
N GLY A 169 1.55 19.16 9.02
CA GLY A 169 0.47 20.09 9.39
C GLY A 169 -0.89 19.77 8.75
N ILE A 170 -0.93 18.94 7.70
CA ILE A 170 -2.18 18.45 7.10
C ILE A 170 -2.79 17.36 8.00
N ARG A 171 -4.09 17.44 8.25
CA ARG A 171 -4.85 16.38 8.91
C ARG A 171 -5.57 15.57 7.83
N LYS A 172 -5.35 14.26 7.79
CA LYS A 172 -6.05 13.32 6.89
C LYS A 172 -6.85 12.34 7.75
N ALA A 173 -8.14 12.19 7.48
CA ALA A 173 -8.91 11.04 7.96
C ALA A 173 -8.69 9.89 6.98
N VAL A 174 -8.42 8.69 7.49
CA VAL A 174 -8.25 7.48 6.67
C VAL A 174 -9.16 6.41 7.25
N HIS A 175 -10.05 5.89 6.41
CA HIS A 175 -10.92 4.77 6.73
C HIS A 175 -10.70 3.69 5.68
N SER A 176 -10.75 2.43 6.11
CA SER A 176 -10.58 1.26 5.27
C SER A 176 -11.71 0.27 5.50
N ALA A 177 -12.09 -0.42 4.44
CA ALA A 177 -12.99 -1.56 4.46
C ALA A 177 -12.41 -2.63 3.53
N GLN A 178 -12.65 -3.90 3.85
CA GLN A 178 -12.41 -4.99 2.90
C GLN A 178 -13.58 -5.07 1.91
N ILE A 179 -13.26 -5.37 0.65
CA ILE A 179 -14.25 -5.77 -0.35
C ILE A 179 -13.88 -7.16 -0.87
N ASP A 180 -14.89 -8.02 -1.03
CA ASP A 180 -14.67 -9.39 -1.52
C ASP A 180 -14.84 -9.46 -3.06
N HIS A 181 -15.59 -8.51 -3.65
CA HIS A 181 -15.91 -8.48 -5.08
C HIS A 181 -15.80 -7.07 -5.66
N PHE A 182 -14.95 -6.90 -6.69
CA PHE A 182 -14.84 -5.66 -7.45
C PHE A 182 -15.84 -5.65 -8.62
N ASN A 183 -17.11 -5.35 -8.35
CA ASN A 183 -18.19 -5.38 -9.35
C ASN A 183 -18.69 -3.97 -9.70
N ILE A 184 -19.28 -3.84 -10.91
CA ILE A 184 -19.76 -2.56 -11.46
C ILE A 184 -20.75 -1.87 -10.51
N SER A 185 -21.79 -2.58 -10.06
CA SER A 185 -22.84 -2.00 -9.20
C SER A 185 -22.30 -1.41 -7.89
N SER A 186 -21.41 -2.13 -7.18
CA SER A 186 -20.83 -1.63 -5.94
C SER A 186 -19.86 -0.47 -6.16
N VAL A 187 -19.04 -0.52 -7.22
CA VAL A 187 -18.13 0.60 -7.55
C VAL A 187 -18.92 1.84 -8.00
N ARG A 188 -20.03 1.66 -8.71
CA ARG A 188 -20.95 2.73 -9.13
C ARG A 188 -21.65 3.36 -7.93
N GLU A 189 -22.17 2.57 -6.99
CA GLU A 189 -22.76 3.06 -5.74
C GLU A 189 -21.75 3.88 -4.90
N VAL A 190 -20.51 3.39 -4.78
CA VAL A 190 -19.41 4.12 -4.11
C VAL A 190 -19.07 5.42 -4.84
N TYR A 191 -19.03 5.41 -6.18
CA TYR A 191 -18.78 6.60 -7.00
C TYR A 191 -19.88 7.65 -6.83
N ASP A 192 -21.16 7.26 -6.97
CA ASP A 192 -22.30 8.18 -6.89
C ASP A 192 -22.43 8.76 -5.47
N SER A 193 -22.23 7.94 -4.44
CA SER A 193 -22.17 8.39 -3.04
C SER A 193 -21.06 9.42 -2.81
N PHE A 194 -19.86 9.16 -3.33
CA PHE A 194 -18.72 10.08 -3.22
C PHE A 194 -18.93 11.39 -4.01
N VAL A 195 -19.54 11.33 -5.20
CA VAL A 195 -19.89 12.52 -5.98
C VAL A 195 -20.94 13.35 -5.25
N ASN A 196 -21.99 12.74 -4.72
CA ASN A 196 -23.01 13.46 -3.94
C ASN A 196 -22.40 14.11 -2.69
N TYR A 197 -21.63 13.36 -1.90
CA TYR A 197 -20.95 13.89 -0.71
C TYR A 197 -20.02 15.07 -1.03
N THR A 198 -19.23 14.99 -2.11
CA THR A 198 -18.31 16.08 -2.51
C THR A 198 -19.01 17.27 -3.19
N ASN A 199 -20.24 17.09 -3.70
CA ASN A 199 -21.08 18.20 -4.16
C ASN A 199 -21.70 18.97 -2.97
N GLU A 200 -22.09 18.25 -1.91
CA GLU A 200 -22.61 18.84 -0.68
C GLU A 200 -21.51 19.47 0.21
N ASN A 201 -20.29 18.93 0.15
CA ASN A 201 -19.13 19.33 0.96
C ASN A 201 -17.92 19.65 0.05
N PRO A 202 -17.84 20.86 -0.56
CA PRO A 202 -16.82 21.20 -1.56
C PRO A 202 -15.37 21.09 -1.07
N GLU A 203 -15.12 21.27 0.22
CA GLU A 203 -13.81 21.07 0.86
C GLU A 203 -13.34 19.61 0.81
N ALA A 204 -14.27 18.66 0.68
CA ALA A 204 -13.95 17.24 0.56
C ALA A 204 -13.47 16.83 -0.85
N THR A 205 -13.49 17.73 -1.85
CA THR A 205 -13.03 17.42 -3.24
C THR A 205 -11.56 17.00 -3.34
N TYR A 206 -10.73 17.35 -2.35
CA TYR A 206 -9.34 16.88 -2.21
C TYR A 206 -9.22 15.45 -1.65
N SER A 207 -10.33 14.83 -1.26
CA SER A 207 -10.38 13.43 -0.84
C SER A 207 -10.38 12.49 -2.05
N PHE A 208 -10.05 11.23 -1.82
CA PHE A 208 -10.15 10.18 -2.83
C PHE A 208 -10.50 8.85 -2.16
N ILE A 209 -11.09 7.94 -2.94
CA ILE A 209 -11.29 6.54 -2.57
C ILE A 209 -10.26 5.73 -3.37
N ALA A 210 -9.46 4.93 -2.68
CA ALA A 210 -8.47 4.05 -3.30
C ALA A 210 -8.83 2.59 -3.00
N ILE A 211 -9.00 1.79 -4.05
CA ILE A 211 -9.31 0.37 -3.99
C ILE A 211 -8.06 -0.39 -4.44
N GLY A 212 -7.37 -1.01 -3.48
CA GLY A 212 -6.14 -1.77 -3.74
C GLY A 212 -6.44 -3.15 -4.33
N LEU A 213 -6.15 -3.35 -5.61
CA LEU A 213 -6.33 -4.61 -6.33
C LEU A 213 -5.00 -5.36 -6.41
N ILE A 214 -4.54 -5.82 -5.26
CA ILE A 214 -3.22 -6.44 -5.04
C ILE A 214 -3.32 -7.98 -5.19
N ASP A 215 -2.24 -8.69 -5.51
CA ASP A 215 -2.22 -10.15 -5.40
C ASP A 215 -2.15 -10.61 -3.92
N GLY A 216 -3.29 -11.06 -3.41
CA GLY A 216 -3.42 -11.56 -2.03
C GLY A 216 -2.76 -12.93 -1.80
N LYS A 217 -2.39 -13.69 -2.84
CA LYS A 217 -1.91 -15.08 -2.70
C LYS A 217 -0.71 -15.22 -1.76
N LYS A 218 0.20 -14.24 -1.76
CA LYS A 218 1.35 -14.28 -0.84
C LYS A 218 0.94 -14.08 0.62
N ILE A 219 -0.04 -13.22 0.88
CA ILE A 219 -0.61 -12.99 2.22
C ILE A 219 -1.42 -14.23 2.67
N ALA A 220 -2.27 -14.78 1.80
CA ALA A 220 -3.04 -16.00 2.06
C ALA A 220 -2.17 -17.28 2.24
N SER A 221 -0.90 -17.24 1.79
CA SER A 221 0.08 -18.31 2.05
C SER A 221 0.62 -18.33 3.48
N ILE A 222 0.43 -17.25 4.24
CA ILE A 222 0.83 -17.14 5.64
C ILE A 222 -0.23 -17.86 6.51
N PRO A 223 0.15 -18.79 7.42
CA PRO A 223 -0.79 -19.45 8.32
C PRO A 223 -1.60 -18.44 9.15
N SER A 224 -2.91 -18.67 9.28
CA SER A 224 -3.86 -17.71 9.87
C SER A 224 -3.70 -17.49 11.36
N ASP A 225 -2.87 -18.30 12.00
CA ASP A 225 -2.49 -18.29 13.41
C ASP A 225 -1.05 -17.77 13.62
N SER A 226 -0.28 -17.53 12.57
CA SER A 226 1.14 -17.14 12.68
C SER A 226 1.40 -15.64 12.88
N THR A 227 0.39 -14.80 12.70
CA THR A 227 0.44 -13.35 12.95
C THR A 227 -0.88 -12.85 13.53
N ALA A 228 -0.87 -11.73 14.26
CA ALA A 228 -2.09 -11.09 14.72
C ALA A 228 -2.89 -10.35 13.62
N PHE A 229 -2.33 -10.22 12.41
CA PHE A 229 -2.98 -9.59 11.28
C PHE A 229 -4.13 -10.47 10.75
N HIS A 230 -5.35 -9.96 10.86
CA HIS A 230 -6.55 -10.57 10.29
C HIS A 230 -7.16 -9.55 9.32
N PRO A 231 -7.00 -9.76 7.99
CA PRO A 231 -7.54 -10.94 7.31
C PRO A 231 -6.51 -11.71 6.47
N HIS A 232 -6.45 -13.03 6.70
CA HIS A 232 -5.88 -13.95 5.72
C HIS A 232 -6.98 -14.24 4.70
N GLY A 233 -6.89 -13.64 3.50
CA GLY A 233 -7.91 -13.79 2.46
C GLY A 233 -8.23 -15.25 2.15
N ASP A 234 -9.47 -15.53 1.76
CA ASP A 234 -9.89 -16.89 1.46
C ASP A 234 -9.01 -17.50 0.36
N LYS A 235 -8.64 -18.78 0.54
CA LYS A 235 -7.67 -19.49 -0.33
C LYS A 235 -8.25 -19.87 -1.70
N SER A 236 -9.41 -19.32 -2.04
CA SER A 236 -10.29 -19.71 -3.14
C SER A 236 -10.35 -18.71 -4.30
N LEU A 237 -9.69 -17.54 -4.18
CA LEU A 237 -9.65 -16.43 -5.16
C LEU A 237 -8.31 -16.33 -5.92
#